data_AF-A0A1H9LBI2-F1
#
_entry.id   AF-A0A1H9LBI2-F1
#
_cell.length_a   1.000
_cell.length_b   1.000
_cell.length_c   1.000
_cell.angle_alpha   90.00
_cell.angle_beta   90.00
_cell.angle_gamma   90.00
#
_symmetry.space_group_name_H-M   'P 1'
#
loop_
_entity.id
_entity.type
_entity.pdbx_description
1 polymer ?
#
loop_
_entity_poly.entity_id
_entity_poly.type
_entity_poly.pdbx_seq_one_letter_code
_entity_poly.pdbx_strand_id
1 'polypeptide(L)'
;MAVVCERPVALHRDEAGRLDHGDGPALAYPDGFALYAWRGMPVPAGFRAELPALTPERIRSEENAELRRVMLEYYGYDRYLADSGARPVHRDETGTLWRIDLAADEPVVMVEVLNSTPEPDGTRRTYWLRVPPTTRTARAGVAWTFGLTAEVYTPLRET
;
A
#
# COMPACT_ATOMS: atom_id res chain seq x y z
N MET A 1 29.41 -1.55 27.92
CA MET A 1 28.28 -0.70 28.36
C MET A 1 27.07 -1.61 28.54
N ALA A 2 26.36 -1.51 29.66
CA ALA A 2 25.18 -2.33 29.96
C ALA A 2 23.98 -1.41 30.23
N VAL A 3 22.80 -1.80 29.75
CA VAL A 3 21.51 -1.15 30.04
C VAL A 3 20.69 -2.12 30.88
N VAL A 4 20.17 -1.65 32.01
CA VAL A 4 19.26 -2.41 32.90
C VAL A 4 17.91 -1.72 32.86
N CYS A 5 16.84 -2.49 32.64
CA CYS A 5 15.46 -2.03 32.69
C CYS A 5 14.61 -3.07 33.45
N GLU A 6 13.43 -2.66 33.91
CA GLU A 6 12.46 -3.58 34.52
C GLU A 6 11.97 -4.62 33.50
N ARG A 7 11.30 -5.68 33.97
CA ARG A 7 10.66 -6.63 33.04
C ARG A 7 9.43 -5.96 32.40
N PRO A 8 9.24 -6.07 31.08
CA PRO A 8 8.01 -5.62 30.45
C PRO A 8 6.78 -6.31 31.06
N VAL A 9 5.70 -5.55 31.23
CA VAL A 9 4.38 -6.07 31.63
C VAL A 9 3.57 -6.57 30.45
N ALA A 10 3.91 -6.13 29.23
CA ALA A 10 3.36 -6.65 27.99
C ALA A 10 4.48 -6.79 26.95
N LEU A 11 4.47 -7.89 26.20
CA LEU A 11 5.34 -8.13 25.06
C LEU A 11 4.60 -9.02 24.06
N HIS A 12 4.16 -8.42 22.96
CA HIS A 12 3.41 -9.07 21.89
C HIS A 12 4.21 -9.04 20.61
N ARG A 13 4.20 -10.17 19.91
CA ARG A 13 4.96 -10.38 18.67
C ARG A 13 4.12 -11.12 17.65
N ASP A 14 4.37 -10.83 16.38
CA ASP A 14 3.87 -11.64 15.27
C ASP A 14 4.59 -12.99 15.17
N GLU A 15 4.15 -13.85 14.25
CA GLU A 15 4.75 -15.17 14.01
C GLU A 15 6.24 -15.10 13.60
N ALA A 16 6.67 -13.95 13.03
CA ALA A 16 8.06 -13.69 12.67
C ALA A 16 8.88 -13.14 13.86
N GLY A 17 8.29 -13.03 15.06
CA GLY A 17 8.95 -12.53 16.27
C GLY A 17 9.10 -11.02 16.34
N ARG A 18 8.47 -10.26 15.44
CA ARG A 18 8.51 -8.79 15.43
C ARG A 18 7.44 -8.22 16.35
N LEU A 19 7.69 -7.06 16.96
CA LEU A 19 6.68 -6.39 17.79
C LEU A 19 5.42 -6.10 16.96
N ASP A 20 4.29 -6.64 17.41
CA ASP A 20 2.99 -6.41 16.80
C ASP A 20 1.88 -6.69 17.81
N HIS A 21 0.90 -5.80 17.89
CA HIS A 21 -0.31 -6.04 18.66
C HIS A 21 -1.50 -5.26 18.07
N GLY A 22 -2.65 -5.92 17.98
CA GLY A 22 -3.87 -5.38 17.39
C GLY A 22 -4.61 -4.39 18.30
N ASP A 23 -4.68 -4.72 19.59
CA ASP A 23 -5.62 -4.10 20.52
C ASP A 23 -4.93 -3.26 21.61
N GLY A 24 -3.62 -2.98 21.46
CA GLY A 24 -2.85 -2.26 22.47
C GLY A 24 -1.37 -2.12 22.12
N PRO A 25 -0.52 -1.73 23.09
CA PRO A 25 0.92 -1.65 22.87
C PRO A 25 1.51 -3.04 22.61
N ALA A 26 2.50 -3.11 21.73
CA ALA A 26 3.27 -4.32 21.50
C ALA A 26 4.32 -4.56 22.60
N LEU A 27 4.71 -3.51 23.32
CA LEU A 27 5.62 -3.57 24.45
C LEU A 27 5.18 -2.53 25.49
N ALA A 28 5.08 -2.92 26.75
CA ALA A 28 4.79 -1.99 27.85
C ALA A 28 5.60 -2.31 29.10
N TYR A 29 5.95 -1.28 29.88
CA TYR A 29 6.69 -1.37 31.13
C TYR A 29 5.84 -0.88 32.32
N PRO A 30 6.19 -1.27 33.56
CA PRO A 30 5.45 -0.86 34.76
C PRO A 30 5.42 0.66 35.00
N ASP A 31 6.41 1.39 34.48
CA ASP A 31 6.53 2.84 34.58
C ASP A 31 5.59 3.62 33.64
N GLY A 32 4.79 2.91 32.84
CA GLY A 32 3.86 3.49 31.88
C GLY A 32 4.45 3.73 30.49
N PHE A 33 5.73 3.41 30.26
CA PHE A 33 6.28 3.41 28.91
C PHE A 33 5.57 2.34 28.06
N ALA A 34 5.14 2.74 26.87
CA ALA A 34 4.44 1.87 25.93
C ALA A 34 4.91 2.14 24.50
N LEU A 35 5.16 1.07 23.76
CA LEU A 35 5.48 1.10 22.34
C LEU A 35 4.41 0.35 21.56
N TYR A 36 3.79 1.04 20.62
CA TYR A 36 2.85 0.47 19.66
C TYR A 36 3.61 0.12 18.39
N ALA A 37 3.30 -1.05 17.81
CA ALA A 37 3.98 -1.49 16.61
C ALA A 37 3.05 -2.27 15.68
N TRP A 38 3.33 -2.13 14.38
CA TRP A 38 2.70 -2.88 13.29
C TRP A 38 3.80 -3.63 12.54
N ARG A 39 3.80 -4.96 12.63
CA ARG A 39 4.79 -5.84 11.96
C ARG A 39 6.25 -5.42 12.19
N GLY A 40 6.55 -4.97 13.42
CA GLY A 40 7.86 -4.48 13.84
C GLY A 40 8.12 -2.99 13.62
N MET A 41 7.25 -2.29 12.88
CA MET A 41 7.35 -0.85 12.66
C MET A 41 6.69 -0.09 13.83
N PRO A 42 7.37 0.86 14.49
CA PRO A 42 6.74 1.72 15.49
C PRO A 42 5.60 2.56 14.87
N VAL A 43 4.45 2.61 15.55
CA VAL A 43 3.28 3.38 15.11
C VAL A 43 2.74 4.24 16.25
N PRO A 44 2.01 5.34 15.96
CA PRO A 44 1.30 6.08 17.00
C PRO A 44 0.29 5.22 17.77
N ALA A 45 0.05 5.58 19.03
CA ALA A 45 -1.06 4.99 19.79
C ALA A 45 -2.39 5.23 19.05
N GLY A 46 -3.22 4.19 18.94
CA GLY A 46 -4.51 4.30 18.24
C GLY A 46 -4.43 4.25 16.71
N PHE A 47 -3.24 4.12 16.11
CA PHE A 47 -3.09 4.05 14.64
C PHE A 47 -4.04 3.04 13.98
N ARG A 48 -4.19 1.84 14.56
CA ARG A 48 -5.11 0.82 14.05
C ARG A 48 -6.58 1.24 14.10
N ALA A 49 -6.97 1.98 15.14
CA ALA A 49 -8.33 2.47 15.32
C ALA A 49 -8.65 3.63 14.36
N GLU A 50 -7.63 4.33 13.86
CA GLU A 50 -7.75 5.37 12.84
C GLU A 50 -8.01 4.76 11.44
N LEU A 51 -7.50 3.57 11.16
CA LEU A 51 -7.56 2.94 9.82
C LEU A 51 -8.98 2.90 9.21
N PRO A 52 -10.05 2.51 9.94
CA PRO A 52 -11.41 2.51 9.38
C PRO A 52 -11.96 3.90 9.02
N ALA A 53 -11.39 4.97 9.59
CA ALA A 53 -11.83 6.36 9.40
C ALA A 53 -10.86 7.18 8.53
N LEU A 54 -9.91 6.53 7.85
CA LEU A 54 -8.96 7.20 6.96
C LEU A 54 -9.66 8.04 5.88
N THR A 55 -9.04 9.17 5.55
CA THR A 55 -9.41 10.00 4.40
C THR A 55 -8.21 10.15 3.45
N PRO A 56 -8.43 10.44 2.15
CA PRO A 56 -7.32 10.66 1.23
C PRO A 56 -6.37 11.77 1.68
N GLU A 57 -6.90 12.83 2.31
CA GLU A 57 -6.11 13.95 2.83
C GLU A 57 -5.20 13.50 3.97
N ARG A 58 -5.69 12.67 4.90
CA ARG A 58 -4.91 12.16 6.03
C ARG A 58 -3.78 11.24 5.56
N ILE A 59 -4.06 10.40 4.56
CA ILE A 59 -3.05 9.54 3.92
C ILE A 59 -1.98 10.40 3.25
N ARG A 60 -2.39 11.45 2.53
CA ARG A 60 -1.47 12.37 1.83
C ARG A 60 -0.61 13.19 2.78
N SER A 61 -1.13 13.56 3.94
CA SER A 61 -0.41 14.37 4.94
C SER A 61 0.49 13.54 5.87
N GLU A 62 0.42 12.21 5.82
CA GLU A 62 1.34 11.36 6.57
C GLU A 62 2.77 11.57 6.07
N GLU A 63 3.71 11.87 6.94
CA GLU A 63 5.11 12.14 6.56
C GLU A 63 5.89 10.84 6.41
N ASN A 64 5.65 9.87 7.30
CA ASN A 64 6.36 8.60 7.28
C ASN A 64 5.88 7.73 6.10
N ALA A 65 6.79 7.49 5.14
CA ALA A 65 6.47 6.73 3.93
C ALA A 65 5.99 5.29 4.19
N GLU A 66 6.54 4.63 5.21
CA GLU A 66 6.14 3.28 5.57
C GLU A 66 4.72 3.26 6.18
N LEU A 67 4.38 4.25 7.03
CA LEU A 67 3.02 4.39 7.55
C LEU A 67 2.02 4.73 6.46
N ARG A 68 2.35 5.67 5.58
CA ARG A 68 1.51 6.06 4.44
C ARG A 68 1.23 4.88 3.52
N ARG A 69 2.23 4.02 3.28
CA ARG A 69 2.05 2.78 2.52
C ARG A 69 1.05 1.83 3.18
N VAL A 70 1.17 1.62 4.49
CA VAL A 70 0.20 0.79 5.25
C VAL A 70 -1.20 1.38 5.16
N MET A 71 -1.34 2.70 5.29
CA MET A 71 -2.63 3.38 5.16
C MET A 71 -3.22 3.20 3.75
N LEU A 72 -2.41 3.34 2.69
CA LEU A 72 -2.85 3.13 1.30
C LEU A 72 -3.29 1.68 1.05
N GLU A 73 -2.53 0.71 1.54
CA GLU A 73 -2.85 -0.71 1.42
C GLU A 73 -4.16 -1.06 2.17
N TYR A 74 -4.38 -0.48 3.35
CA TYR A 74 -5.63 -0.66 4.09
C TYR A 74 -6.82 0.04 3.43
N TYR A 75 -6.64 1.28 2.97
CA TYR A 75 -7.71 2.08 2.37
C TYR A 75 -8.19 1.53 1.03
N GLY A 76 -7.30 0.84 0.31
CA GLY A 76 -7.52 0.38 -1.05
C GLY A 76 -7.08 1.44 -2.05
N TYR A 77 -6.20 1.06 -2.97
CA TYR A 77 -5.67 2.00 -3.94
C TYR A 77 -6.71 2.44 -4.98
N ASP A 78 -7.67 1.58 -5.30
CA ASP A 78 -8.81 1.86 -6.17
C ASP A 78 -9.67 3.00 -5.59
N ARG A 79 -10.05 2.86 -4.32
CA ARG A 79 -10.81 3.86 -3.58
C ARG A 79 -9.98 5.14 -3.42
N TYR A 80 -8.70 5.02 -3.08
CA TYR A 80 -7.83 6.19 -2.96
C TYR A 80 -7.72 6.95 -4.27
N LEU A 81 -7.54 6.28 -5.42
CA LEU A 81 -7.46 6.94 -6.72
C LEU A 81 -8.77 7.67 -7.07
N ALA A 82 -9.92 7.05 -6.82
CA ALA A 82 -11.23 7.66 -7.04
C ALA A 82 -11.45 8.88 -6.14
N ASP A 83 -11.11 8.77 -4.86
CA ASP A 83 -11.42 9.78 -3.83
C ASP A 83 -10.35 10.90 -3.77
N SER A 84 -9.11 10.66 -4.21
CA SER A 84 -7.98 11.60 -4.09
C SER A 84 -7.86 12.62 -5.22
N GLY A 85 -8.71 12.54 -6.25
CA GLY A 85 -8.62 13.36 -7.46
C GLY A 85 -7.45 12.98 -8.37
N ALA A 86 -7.04 11.71 -8.35
CA ALA A 86 -5.98 11.21 -9.20
C ALA A 86 -6.33 11.40 -10.69
N ARG A 87 -5.30 11.67 -11.50
CA ARG A 87 -5.49 11.92 -12.94
C ARG A 87 -4.91 10.77 -13.76
N PRO A 88 -5.63 10.29 -14.78
CA PRO A 88 -5.04 9.36 -15.73
C PRO A 88 -3.93 10.09 -16.50
N VAL A 89 -2.74 9.50 -16.54
CA VAL A 89 -1.57 10.06 -17.24
C VAL A 89 -1.36 9.42 -18.61
N HIS A 90 -1.87 8.21 -18.83
CA HIS A 90 -1.85 7.53 -20.12
C HIS A 90 -2.97 6.50 -20.20
N ARG A 91 -3.51 6.25 -21.39
CA ARG A 91 -4.47 5.16 -21.65
C ARG A 91 -4.19 4.56 -23.02
N ASP A 92 -4.19 3.23 -23.09
CA ASP A 92 -4.08 2.47 -24.33
C ASP A 92 -4.93 1.19 -24.23
N GLU A 93 -4.83 0.28 -25.21
CA GLU A 93 -5.59 -0.98 -25.21
C GLU A 93 -5.26 -1.93 -24.05
N THR A 94 -4.14 -1.73 -23.36
CA THR A 94 -3.71 -2.59 -22.24
C THR A 94 -4.22 -2.10 -20.90
N GLY A 95 -4.65 -0.83 -20.80
CA GLY A 95 -5.20 -0.28 -19.56
C GLY A 95 -5.06 1.24 -19.43
N THR A 96 -5.25 1.72 -18.20
CA THR A 96 -5.07 3.13 -17.82
C THR A 96 -3.93 3.26 -16.81
N LEU A 97 -2.97 4.13 -17.07
CA LEU A 97 -1.91 4.49 -16.14
C LEU A 97 -2.35 5.70 -15.32
N TRP A 98 -2.25 5.56 -14.00
CA TRP A 98 -2.61 6.56 -13.02
C TRP A 98 -1.38 7.02 -12.26
N ARG A 99 -1.31 8.31 -11.92
CA ARG A 99 -0.24 8.90 -11.12
C ARG A 99 -0.82 9.76 -10.02
N ILE A 100 -0.25 9.62 -8.84
CA ILE A 100 -0.51 10.45 -7.66
C ILE A 100 0.84 11.00 -7.21
N ASP A 101 0.98 12.31 -7.29
CA ASP A 101 2.15 12.99 -6.77
C ASP A 101 1.98 13.17 -5.25
N LEU A 102 3.01 12.78 -4.51
CA LEU A 102 3.08 12.91 -3.05
C LEU A 102 4.09 14.01 -2.72
N ALA A 103 3.69 14.95 -1.86
CA ALA A 103 4.60 16.00 -1.43
C ALA A 103 5.70 15.37 -0.57
N ALA A 104 6.96 15.51 -1.01
CA ALA A 104 8.16 14.96 -0.36
C ALA A 104 8.32 13.42 -0.39
N ASP A 105 7.67 12.72 -1.33
CA ASP A 105 7.92 11.29 -1.59
C ASP A 105 7.87 10.95 -3.08
N GLU A 106 8.32 9.74 -3.43
CA GLU A 106 8.22 9.17 -4.76
C GLU A 106 6.74 8.97 -5.16
N PRO A 107 6.35 9.32 -6.41
CA PRO A 107 4.95 9.26 -6.81
C PRO A 107 4.38 7.84 -6.78
N VAL A 108 3.09 7.76 -6.49
CA VAL A 108 2.32 6.53 -6.63
C VAL A 108 1.82 6.40 -8.06
N VAL A 109 2.43 5.50 -8.81
CA VAL A 109 2.04 5.11 -10.17
C VAL A 109 1.44 3.73 -10.14
N MET A 110 0.29 3.59 -10.78
CA MET A 110 -0.45 2.34 -10.88
C MET A 110 -1.02 2.15 -12.27
N VAL A 111 -1.17 0.89 -12.69
CA VAL A 111 -1.90 0.53 -13.90
C VAL A 111 -3.22 -0.15 -13.53
N GLU A 112 -4.30 0.38 -14.07
CA GLU A 112 -5.64 -0.19 -14.05
C GLU A 112 -5.80 -1.07 -15.29
N VAL A 113 -6.01 -2.37 -15.08
CA VAL A 113 -6.22 -3.35 -16.16
C VAL A 113 -7.53 -4.09 -15.95
N LEU A 114 -8.28 -4.30 -17.03
CA LEU A 114 -9.42 -5.19 -17.00
C LEU A 114 -8.93 -6.61 -17.30
N ASN A 115 -9.34 -7.59 -16.49
CA ASN A 115 -9.02 -8.99 -16.80
C ASN A 115 -9.56 -9.36 -18.19
N SER A 116 -8.67 -9.83 -19.07
CA SER A 116 -9.05 -10.31 -20.40
C SER A 116 -9.77 -11.66 -20.30
N THR A 117 -9.40 -12.48 -19.32
CA THR A 117 -10.05 -13.76 -19.04
C THR A 117 -11.19 -13.53 -18.04
N PRO A 118 -12.45 -13.82 -18.40
CA PRO A 118 -13.53 -13.79 -17.41
C PRO A 118 -13.25 -14.81 -16.31
N GLU A 119 -13.64 -14.45 -15.09
CA GLU A 119 -13.68 -15.38 -13.96
C GLU A 119 -14.60 -16.57 -14.27
N PRO A 120 -14.54 -17.68 -13.51
CA PRO A 120 -15.41 -18.84 -13.74
C PRO A 120 -16.91 -18.52 -13.74
N ASP A 121 -17.32 -17.40 -13.14
CA ASP A 121 -18.70 -16.90 -13.10
C ASP A 121 -19.05 -15.94 -14.27
N GLY A 122 -18.13 -15.72 -15.21
CA GLY A 122 -18.28 -14.84 -16.36
C GLY A 122 -17.99 -13.36 -16.09
N THR A 123 -17.69 -12.98 -14.85
CA THR A 123 -17.40 -11.60 -14.50
C THR A 123 -15.98 -11.19 -14.92
N ARG A 124 -15.80 -9.90 -15.26
CA ARG A 124 -14.47 -9.32 -15.47
C ARG A 124 -14.14 -8.44 -14.28
N ARG A 125 -12.95 -8.63 -13.71
CA ARG A 125 -12.46 -7.83 -12.58
C ARG A 125 -11.47 -6.79 -13.07
N THR A 126 -11.55 -5.60 -12.49
CA THR A 126 -10.52 -4.57 -12.64
C THR A 126 -9.43 -4.82 -11.62
N TYR A 127 -8.19 -4.91 -12.09
CA TYR A 127 -7.00 -5.01 -11.25
C TYR A 127 -6.24 -3.70 -11.27
N TRP A 128 -5.70 -3.35 -10.11
CA TRP A 128 -4.91 -2.17 -9.90
C TRP A 128 -3.52 -2.60 -9.43
N LEU A 129 -2.52 -2.43 -10.29
CA LEU A 129 -1.17 -2.94 -10.05
C LEU A 129 -0.21 -1.76 -9.87
N ARG A 130 0.51 -1.76 -8.73
CA ARG A 130 1.59 -0.80 -8.47
C ARG A 130 2.73 -1.06 -9.45
N VAL A 131 3.22 -0.02 -10.12
CA VAL A 131 4.31 -0.09 -11.08
C VAL A 131 5.40 0.93 -10.74
N PRO A 132 6.62 0.81 -11.31
CA PRO A 132 7.68 1.77 -11.07
C PRO A 132 7.24 3.19 -11.40
N PRO A 133 7.68 4.20 -10.64
CA PRO A 133 7.27 5.59 -10.79
C PRO A 133 7.83 6.25 -12.04
N THR A 134 8.85 5.64 -12.65
CA THR A 134 9.40 6.03 -13.96
C THR A 134 8.52 5.58 -15.13
N THR A 135 7.51 4.75 -14.90
CA THR A 135 6.59 4.25 -15.94
C THR A 135 5.82 5.39 -16.60
N ARG A 136 5.75 5.37 -17.95
CA ARG A 136 5.15 6.43 -18.77
C ARG A 136 3.90 6.02 -19.56
N THR A 137 3.73 4.72 -19.83
CA THR A 137 2.62 4.18 -20.63
C THR A 137 1.95 3.03 -19.89
N ALA A 138 0.66 2.80 -20.12
CA ALA A 138 -0.05 1.67 -19.53
C ALA A 138 0.59 0.33 -19.95
N ARG A 139 0.90 0.16 -21.25
CA ARG A 139 1.58 -1.05 -21.75
C ARG A 139 2.89 -1.37 -21.01
N ALA A 140 3.74 -0.37 -20.80
CA ALA A 140 4.99 -0.57 -20.04
C ALA A 140 4.73 -0.98 -18.58
N GLY A 141 3.69 -0.43 -17.95
CA GLY A 141 3.27 -0.82 -16.62
C GLY A 141 2.82 -2.28 -16.57
N VAL A 142 1.95 -2.70 -17.50
CA VAL A 142 1.49 -4.09 -17.58
C VAL A 142 2.65 -5.03 -17.89
N ALA A 143 3.50 -4.72 -18.87
CA ALA A 143 4.68 -5.52 -19.22
C ALA A 143 5.59 -5.75 -18.00
N TRP A 144 5.84 -4.70 -17.21
CA TRP A 144 6.64 -4.79 -16.00
C TRP A 144 6.06 -5.77 -14.97
N THR A 145 4.74 -5.85 -14.83
CA THR A 145 4.09 -6.82 -13.91
C THR A 145 4.29 -8.28 -14.32
N PHE A 146 4.67 -8.52 -15.58
CA PHE A 146 5.07 -9.84 -16.10
C PHE A 146 6.60 -10.02 -16.23
N GLY A 147 7.40 -9.03 -15.78
CA GLY A 147 8.86 -9.06 -15.93
C GLY A 147 9.34 -8.87 -17.38
N LEU A 148 8.53 -8.24 -18.23
CA LEU A 148 8.80 -8.01 -19.65
C LEU A 148 9.00 -6.52 -19.94
N THR A 149 9.56 -6.20 -21.12
CA THR A 149 9.55 -4.84 -21.66
C THR A 149 8.30 -4.57 -22.49
N ALA A 150 7.97 -3.30 -22.71
CA ALA A 150 6.78 -2.90 -23.47
C ALA A 150 6.81 -3.37 -24.92
N GLU A 151 8.00 -3.52 -25.50
CA GLU A 151 8.21 -3.97 -26.89
C GLU A 151 7.98 -5.48 -27.05
N VAL A 152 8.31 -6.26 -26.02
CA VAL A 152 8.13 -7.72 -26.00
C VAL A 152 6.71 -8.10 -25.62
N TYR A 153 6.05 -7.29 -24.79
CA TYR A 153 4.70 -7.57 -24.32
C TYR A 153 3.67 -7.42 -25.44
N THR A 154 3.09 -8.55 -25.85
CA THR A 154 1.99 -8.62 -26.82
C THR A 154 0.76 -9.18 -26.11
N PRO A 155 -0.28 -8.36 -25.83
CA PRO A 155 -1.51 -8.85 -25.23
C PRO A 155 -2.17 -9.86 -26.18
N LEU A 156 -2.60 -11.02 -25.66
CA LEU A 156 -3.45 -11.93 -26.43
C LEU A 156 -4.78 -11.23 -26.67
N ARG A 157 -5.07 -10.88 -27.93
CA ARG A 157 -6.40 -10.41 -28.33
C ARG A 157 -7.30 -11.64 -28.49
N GLU A 158 -8.22 -11.85 -27.56
CA GLU A 158 -9.40 -12.66 -27.84
C GLU A 158 -10.49 -11.74 -28.41
N THR A 159 -10.83 -11.97 -29.68
CA THR A 159 -12.01 -11.42 -30.37
C THR A 159 -13.29 -12.03 -29.86
#